data_AF-A0A1H0SWM1-F1
#
_entry.id   AF-A0A1H0SWM1-F1
#
_cell.length_a   1.000
_cell.length_b   1.000
_cell.length_c   1.000
_cell.angle_alpha   90.00
_cell.angle_beta   90.00
_cell.angle_gamma   90.00
#
_symmetry.space_group_name_H-M   'P 1'
#
loop_
_entity.id
_entity.type
_entity.pdbx_description
1 polymer ?
#
loop_
_entity_poly.entity_id
_entity_poly.type
_entity_poly.pdbx_seq_one_letter_code
_entity_poly.pdbx_strand_id
1 'polypeptide(L)' 'MTDLTPPEHEHSDIVDEAARWYATTPRDFNTPGVVLLRERFGLTALQACEALKMANLIKARSL' A
#
# COMPACT_ATOMS: atom_id res chain seq x y z
N MET A 1 5.45 -29.65 2.32
CA MET A 1 4.28 -28.77 2.10
C MET A 1 4.44 -27.65 3.10
N THR A 2 5.04 -26.54 2.66
CA THR A 2 5.51 -25.48 3.56
C THR A 2 4.29 -24.69 4.01
N ASP A 3 3.87 -24.94 5.23
CA ASP A 3 2.87 -24.15 5.96
C ASP A 3 3.52 -22.80 6.26
N LEU A 4 3.31 -21.82 5.37
CA LEU A 4 3.71 -20.44 5.61
C LEU A 4 2.64 -19.82 6.49
N THR A 5 3.04 -19.44 7.70
CA THR A 5 2.15 -18.97 8.76
C THR A 5 1.29 -17.77 8.33
N PRO A 6 0.06 -17.64 8.88
CA PRO A 6 -0.94 -16.64 8.48
C PRO A 6 -0.53 -15.15 8.52
N PRO A 7 0.30 -14.63 9.45
CA PRO A 7 0.50 -13.18 9.55
C PRO A 7 1.27 -12.58 8.37
N GLU A 8 2.13 -13.34 7.70
CA GLU A 8 2.89 -12.83 6.56
C GLU A 8 2.00 -12.57 5.32
N HIS A 9 0.93 -13.35 5.15
CA HIS A 9 -0.05 -13.15 4.09
C HIS A 9 -0.98 -11.96 4.38
N GLU A 10 -1.47 -11.85 5.62
CA GLU A 10 -2.35 -10.74 6.01
C GLU A 10 -1.67 -9.37 5.85
N HIS A 11 -0.37 -9.30 6.14
CA HIS A 11 0.41 -8.09 5.91
C HIS A 11 0.62 -7.78 4.42
N SER A 12 0.69 -8.79 3.56
CA SER A 12 0.78 -8.59 2.11
C SER A 12 -0.53 -8.04 1.54
N ASP A 13 -1.67 -8.57 1.98
CA ASP A 13 -2.99 -8.19 1.49
C ASP A 13 -3.32 -6.71 1.77
N ILE A 14 -3.03 -6.22 2.98
CA ILE A 14 -3.35 -4.82 3.34
C ILE A 14 -2.46 -3.80 2.62
N VAL A 15 -1.22 -4.16 2.29
CA VAL A 15 -0.30 -3.30 1.54
C VAL A 15 -0.73 -3.24 0.06
N ASP A 16 -1.16 -4.36 -0.51
CA ASP A 16 -1.72 -4.42 -1.85
C ASP A 16 -3.01 -3.60 -1.98
N GLU A 17 -3.91 -3.70 -0.99
CA GLU A 17 -5.13 -2.89 -0.94
C GLU A 17 -4.80 -1.40 -0.87
N ALA A 18 -3.89 -1.01 0.03
CA ALA A 18 -3.43 0.36 0.19
C ALA A 18 -2.79 0.90 -1.10
N ALA A 19 -2.01 0.08 -1.82
CA ALA A 19 -1.41 0.43 -3.09
C ALA A 19 -2.46 0.68 -4.19
N ARG A 20 -3.43 -0.22 -4.35
CA ARG A 20 -4.52 -0.08 -5.33
C ARG A 20 -5.37 1.14 -5.03
N TRP A 21 -5.71 1.34 -3.76
CA TRP A 21 -6.46 2.50 -3.31
C TRP A 21 -5.70 3.80 -3.64
N TYR A 22 -4.42 3.88 -3.31
CA TYR A 22 -3.59 5.05 -3.59
C TYR A 22 -3.37 5.29 -5.10
N ALA A 23 -3.36 4.22 -5.89
CA ALA A 23 -3.19 4.29 -7.34
C ALA A 23 -4.42 4.90 -8.03
N THR A 24 -5.62 4.55 -7.54
CA THR A 24 -6.89 4.84 -8.20
C THR A 24 -7.65 6.01 -7.59
N THR A 25 -7.34 6.39 -6.35
CA THR A 25 -8.06 7.46 -5.65
C THR A 25 -7.48 8.83 -6.02
N PRO A 26 -8.32 9.77 -6.52
CA PRO A 26 -7.94 11.17 -6.63
C PRO A 26 -7.63 11.73 -5.24
N ARG A 27 -6.49 12.38 -5.07
CA ARG A 27 -6.14 13.03 -3.81
C ARG A 27 -5.57 14.41 -3.99
N ASP A 28 -5.68 15.19 -2.93
CA ASP A 28 -4.89 16.38 -2.72
C ASP A 28 -3.49 16.01 -2.21
N PHE A 29 -2.46 16.65 -2.77
CA PHE A 29 -1.06 16.40 -2.42
C PHE A 29 -0.61 17.10 -1.12
N ASN A 30 -1.56 17.61 -0.32
CA ASN A 30 -1.29 18.29 0.94
C ASN A 30 -0.78 17.35 2.04
N THR A 31 -1.15 16.06 2.00
CA THR A 31 -0.72 15.07 2.99
C THR A 31 0.36 14.15 2.40
N PRO A 32 1.50 13.95 3.08
CA PRO A 32 2.51 12.98 2.66
C PRO A 32 1.91 11.58 2.52
N GLY A 33 2.23 10.88 1.44
CA GLY A 33 1.62 9.57 1.16
C GLY A 33 1.87 8.53 2.25
N VAL A 34 3.04 8.57 2.88
CA VAL A 34 3.37 7.68 4.00
C VAL A 34 2.44 7.94 5.19
N VAL A 35 2.23 9.20 5.58
CA VAL A 35 1.35 9.56 6.70
C VAL A 35 -0.08 9.12 6.40
N LEU A 36 -0.57 9.44 5.21
CA LEU A 36 -1.91 9.08 4.77
C LEU A 36 -2.18 7.57 4.84
N LEU A 37 -1.25 6.75 4.34
CA LEU A 37 -1.43 5.30 4.32
C LEU A 37 -1.33 4.68 5.72
N ARG A 38 -0.47 5.23 6.59
CA ARG A 38 -0.38 4.81 7.99
C ARG A 38 -1.67 5.12 8.76
N GLU A 39 -2.19 6.34 8.62
CA GLU A 39 -3.42 6.76 9.31
C GLU A 39 -4.65 6.02 8.81
N ARG A 40 -4.72 5.73 7.50
CA ARG A 40 -5.89 5.09 6.88
C ARG A 40 -5.94 3.57 7.04
N PHE A 41 -4.81 2.90 6.88
CA PHE A 41 -4.73 1.43 6.83
C PHE A 41 -4.00 0.83 8.04
N GLY A 42 -3.54 1.64 8.99
CA GLY A 42 -2.79 1.15 10.16
C GLY A 42 -1.41 0.59 9.80
N LEU A 43 -0.87 0.95 8.63
CA LEU A 43 0.42 0.42 8.16
C LEU A 43 1.59 0.93 9.01
N THR A 44 2.66 0.14 9.06
CA THR A 44 3.98 0.63 9.46
C THR A 44 4.55 1.57 8.39
N ALA A 45 5.60 2.32 8.74
CA ALA A 45 6.28 3.18 7.77
C ALA A 45 6.88 2.40 6.59
N LEU A 46 7.40 1.19 6.85
CA LEU A 46 7.96 0.31 5.81
C LEU A 46 6.87 -0.14 4.82
N GLN A 47 5.76 -0.66 5.35
CA GLN A 47 4.60 -1.08 4.56
C GLN A 47 4.01 0.07 3.74
N ALA A 48 3.92 1.27 4.33
CA ALA A 48 3.44 2.44 3.59
C ALA A 48 4.38 2.79 2.42
N CYS A 49 5.71 2.71 2.59
CA CYS A 49 6.67 2.90 1.50
C CYS A 49 6.52 1.84 0.39
N GLU A 50 6.28 0.58 0.77
CA GLU A 50 6.02 -0.51 -0.20
C GLU A 50 4.73 -0.27 -0.98
N ALA A 51 3.64 0.11 -0.30
CA ALA A 51 2.37 0.45 -0.94
C ALA A 51 2.54 1.63 -1.92
N LEU A 52 3.34 2.65 -1.58
CA LEU A 52 3.64 3.77 -2.48
C LEU A 52 4.41 3.33 -3.73
N LYS A 53 5.43 2.48 -3.56
CA LYS A 53 6.18 1.91 -4.68
C LYS A 53 5.25 1.13 -5.61
N MET A 54 4.39 0.29 -5.06
CA MET A 54 3.42 -0.49 -5.83
C MET A 54 2.38 0.37 -6.52
N ALA A 55 1.87 1.41 -5.85
CA ALA A 55 0.94 2.35 -6.46
C ALA A 55 1.55 3.08 -7.66
N ASN A 56 2.83 3.45 -7.59
CA ASN A 56 3.55 4.04 -8.73
C ASN A 56 3.68 3.06 -9.90
N LEU A 57 3.93 1.77 -9.63
CA LEU A 57 3.96 0.73 -10.67
C LEU A 57 2.58 0.51 -11.31
N ILE A 58 1.50 0.52 -10.52
CA ILE A 58 0.13 0.42 -11.02
C ILE A 58 -0.17 1.59 -11.97
N LYS A 59 0.16 2.82 -11.55
CA LYS A 59 -0.01 4.02 -12.38
C LYS A 59 0.81 3.94 -13.66
N ALA A 60 2.07 3.53 -13.58
CA ALA A 60 2.95 3.42 -14.75
C ALA A 60 2.50 2.36 -15.77
N ARG A 61 1.82 1.30 -15.34
CA ARG A 61 1.25 0.26 -16.22
C ARG A 61 -0.12 0.63 -16.80
N SER A 62 -0.79 1.62 -16.23
CA SER A 62 -2.12 2.06 -16.63
C SER A 62 -2.11 3.26 -17.60
N LEU A 63 -0.91 3.73 -17.96
CA LEU A 63 -0.61 4.79 -18.93
C LEU A 63 -0.09 4.15 -20.23
#